data_AF-A0A926ISL3-F1
#
_entry.id   AF-A0A926ISL3-F1
#
_cell.length_a   1.000
_cell.length_b   1.000
_cell.length_c   1.000
_cell.angle_alpha   90.00
_cell.angle_beta   90.00
_cell.angle_gamma   90.00
#
_symmetry.space_group_name_H-M   'P 1'
#
loop_
_entity.id
_entity.type
_entity.pdbx_description
1 polymer ?
#
loop_
_entity_poly.entity_id
_entity_poly.type
_entity_poly.pdbx_seq_one_letter_code
_entity_poly.pdbx_strand_id
1 'polypeptide(L)'
;MQRTGFRQLDLQLEHELFGRVPTAHTPAYSSDKKTAERVIQRFREVHPAWRQQVEEDHWGYHVAWLCPWPPGTDRYVMIGEYRSPMVSVAICRAALTAHRNFERYEQRRAARQRTDGQGAPEVDRTEDLRATGTAPKS
;
A
#
# COMPACT_ATOMS: atom_id res chain seq x y z
N MET A 1 -19.36 -13.43 -19.03
CA MET A 1 -18.42 -12.56 -19.79
C MET A 1 -17.45 -11.84 -18.82
N GLN A 2 -16.55 -12.59 -18.14
CA GLN A 2 -15.65 -12.08 -17.07
C GLN A 2 -14.18 -11.86 -17.51
N ARG A 3 -13.83 -12.17 -18.77
CA ARG A 3 -12.43 -12.21 -19.24
C ARG A 3 -11.70 -10.86 -19.18
N THR A 4 -12.41 -9.75 -19.33
CA THR A 4 -11.82 -8.41 -19.35
C THR A 4 -11.25 -8.00 -17.98
N GLY A 5 -11.93 -8.36 -16.88
CA GLY A 5 -11.53 -7.98 -15.53
C GLY A 5 -10.27 -8.68 -15.03
N PHE A 6 -10.11 -9.96 -15.36
CA PHE A 6 -8.87 -10.71 -15.07
C PHE A 6 -7.69 -10.17 -15.86
N ARG A 7 -7.91 -9.92 -17.16
CA ARG A 7 -6.85 -9.37 -18.01
C ARG A 7 -6.35 -8.02 -17.50
N GLN A 8 -7.25 -7.12 -17.09
CA GLN A 8 -6.84 -5.82 -16.57
C GLN A 8 -6.00 -5.94 -15.29
N LEU A 9 -6.37 -6.85 -14.38
CA LEU A 9 -5.60 -7.11 -13.17
C LEU A 9 -4.20 -7.66 -13.48
N ASP A 10 -4.10 -8.58 -14.43
CA ASP A 10 -2.81 -9.16 -14.83
C ASP A 10 -1.88 -8.10 -15.41
N LEU A 11 -2.40 -7.19 -16.26
CA LEU A 11 -1.63 -6.07 -16.82
C LEU A 11 -1.18 -5.08 -15.74
N GLN A 12 -2.03 -4.79 -14.74
CA GLN A 12 -1.68 -3.92 -13.62
C GLN A 12 -0.56 -4.52 -12.76
N LEU A 13 -0.62 -5.82 -12.48
CA LEU A 13 0.45 -6.51 -11.75
C LEU A 13 1.77 -6.45 -12.51
N GLU A 14 1.76 -6.73 -13.80
CA GLU A 14 2.96 -6.70 -14.65
C GLU A 14 3.64 -5.32 -14.59
N HIS A 15 2.85 -4.25 -14.69
CA HIS A 15 3.34 -2.89 -14.64
C HIS A 15 3.83 -2.48 -13.24
N GLU A 16 2.98 -2.62 -12.22
CA GLU A 16 3.24 -2.02 -10.90
C GLU A 16 4.14 -2.91 -10.04
N LEU A 17 3.83 -4.20 -9.94
CA LEU A 17 4.56 -5.10 -9.03
C LEU A 17 5.82 -5.71 -9.68
N PHE A 18 5.73 -6.06 -10.96
CA PHE A 18 6.87 -6.63 -11.69
C PHE A 18 7.75 -5.57 -12.36
N GLY A 19 7.28 -4.33 -12.50
CA GLY A 19 8.04 -3.24 -13.13
C GLY A 19 8.30 -3.47 -14.62
N ARG A 20 7.43 -4.23 -15.30
CA ARG A 20 7.56 -4.62 -16.71
C ARG A 20 6.49 -3.98 -17.56
N VAL A 21 6.81 -3.73 -18.83
CA VAL A 21 5.80 -3.22 -19.79
C VAL A 21 4.82 -4.36 -20.11
N PRO A 22 3.51 -4.19 -19.86
CA PRO A 22 2.54 -5.23 -20.17
C PRO A 22 2.47 -5.51 -21.69
N THR A 23 2.40 -6.78 -22.08
CA THR A 23 2.37 -7.20 -23.49
C THR A 23 1.19 -8.13 -23.75
N ALA A 24 0.95 -8.48 -25.02
CA ALA A 24 -0.04 -9.51 -25.38
C ALA A 24 0.20 -10.85 -24.65
N HIS A 25 1.45 -11.13 -24.25
CA HIS A 25 1.85 -12.37 -23.57
C HIS A 25 1.97 -12.25 -22.04
N THR A 26 1.46 -11.17 -21.42
CA THR A 26 1.44 -11.04 -19.96
C THR A 26 0.81 -12.30 -19.32
N PRO A 27 1.47 -12.93 -18.34
CA PRO A 27 0.98 -14.15 -17.69
C PRO A 27 -0.39 -13.98 -17.03
N ALA A 28 -1.14 -15.07 -16.97
CA ALA A 28 -2.51 -15.11 -16.45
C ALA A 28 -2.57 -15.21 -14.91
N TYR A 29 -1.96 -14.25 -14.20
CA TYR A 29 -1.79 -14.27 -12.74
C TYR A 29 -3.10 -14.50 -11.98
N SER A 30 -4.17 -13.80 -12.38
CA SER A 30 -5.43 -13.79 -11.66
C SER A 30 -6.35 -14.96 -11.99
N SER A 31 -6.11 -15.69 -13.08
CA SER A 31 -6.95 -16.80 -13.53
C SER A 31 -6.30 -18.18 -13.43
N ASP A 32 -4.99 -18.25 -13.19
CA ASP A 32 -4.27 -19.50 -12.92
C ASP A 32 -3.57 -19.47 -11.55
N LYS A 33 -3.85 -20.49 -10.72
CA LYS A 33 -3.29 -20.62 -9.37
C LYS A 33 -1.76 -20.74 -9.40
N LYS A 34 -1.20 -21.51 -10.34
CA LYS A 34 0.26 -21.69 -10.43
C LYS A 34 0.95 -20.39 -10.83
N THR A 35 0.35 -19.64 -11.75
CA THR A 35 0.86 -18.33 -12.14
C THR A 35 0.73 -17.30 -11.00
N ALA A 36 -0.32 -17.37 -10.18
CA ALA A 36 -0.50 -16.51 -9.00
C ALA A 36 0.63 -16.70 -7.95
N GLU A 37 1.24 -17.88 -7.84
CA GLU A 37 2.38 -18.11 -6.95
C GLU A 37 3.58 -17.22 -7.30
N ARG A 38 3.73 -16.83 -8.57
CA ARG A 38 4.76 -15.89 -9.01
C ARG A 38 4.57 -14.51 -8.40
N VAL A 39 3.32 -14.09 -8.15
CA VAL A 39 2.99 -12.84 -7.47
C VAL A 39 3.47 -12.89 -6.02
N ILE A 40 3.20 -14.01 -5.32
CA ILE A 40 3.64 -14.22 -3.94
C ILE A 40 5.17 -14.19 -3.87
N GLN A 41 5.83 -14.94 -4.76
CA GLN A 41 7.29 -15.01 -4.83
C GLN A 41 7.90 -13.63 -5.06
N ARG A 42 7.36 -12.87 -6.03
CA ARG A 42 7.81 -11.50 -6.30
C ARG A 42 7.61 -10.59 -5.09
N PHE A 43 6.48 -10.71 -4.39
CA PHE A 43 6.22 -9.90 -3.21
C PHE A 43 7.22 -10.18 -2.08
N ARG A 44 7.57 -11.45 -1.86
CA ARG A 44 8.57 -11.86 -0.86
C ARG A 44 9.99 -11.42 -1.23
N GLU A 45 10.32 -11.36 -2.51
CA GLU A 45 11.62 -10.81 -2.96
C GLU A 45 11.73 -9.31 -2.67
N VAL A 46 10.65 -8.55 -2.90
CA VAL A 46 10.64 -7.09 -2.67
C VAL A 46 10.49 -6.77 -1.17
N HIS A 47 9.72 -7.59 -0.44
CA HIS A 47 9.38 -7.37 0.96
C HIS A 47 9.58 -8.65 1.80
N PRO A 48 10.84 -9.05 2.08
CA PRO A 48 11.14 -10.35 2.69
C PRO A 48 10.63 -10.52 4.12
N ALA A 49 10.45 -9.42 4.85
CA ALA A 49 9.95 -9.46 6.22
C ALA A 49 8.41 -9.49 6.31
N TRP A 50 7.70 -9.35 5.19
CA TRP A 50 6.25 -9.31 5.17
C TRP A 50 5.65 -10.70 5.18
N ARG A 51 4.48 -10.84 5.80
CA ARG A 51 3.77 -12.12 5.90
C ARG A 51 2.50 -12.08 5.08
N GLN A 52 2.18 -13.19 4.45
CA GLN A 52 0.90 -13.42 3.81
C GLN A 52 0.03 -14.27 4.74
N GLN A 53 -1.23 -13.87 4.90
CA GLN A 53 -2.27 -14.68 5.52
C GLN A 53 -3.29 -15.05 4.45
N VAL A 54 -3.70 -16.31 4.44
CA VAL A 54 -4.72 -16.84 3.54
C VAL A 54 -5.70 -17.61 4.40
N GLU A 55 -6.95 -17.19 4.38
CA GLU A 55 -8.05 -17.84 5.08
C GLU A 55 -9.10 -18.26 4.05
N GLU A 56 -9.67 -19.44 4.24
CA GLU A 56 -10.75 -19.97 3.39
C GLU A 56 -11.99 -20.17 4.26
N ASP A 57 -13.12 -19.65 3.78
CA ASP A 57 -14.42 -19.82 4.41
C ASP A 57 -15.52 -20.04 3.37
N HIS A 58 -16.77 -20.08 3.84
CA HIS A 58 -17.94 -20.36 3.01
C HIS A 58 -18.20 -19.33 1.89
N TRP A 59 -17.54 -18.17 1.89
CA TRP A 59 -17.62 -17.18 0.80
C TRP A 59 -16.39 -17.17 -0.11
N GLY A 60 -15.42 -18.06 0.12
CA GLY A 60 -14.20 -18.18 -0.67
C GLY A 60 -12.95 -17.85 0.14
N TYR A 61 -12.03 -17.11 -0.50
CA TYR A 61 -10.71 -16.82 0.04
C TYR A 61 -10.59 -15.37 0.48
N HIS A 62 -10.08 -15.18 1.70
CA HIS A 62 -9.58 -13.91 2.19
C HIS A 62 -8.06 -13.96 2.22
N VAL A 63 -7.41 -13.01 1.57
CA VAL A 63 -5.96 -12.91 1.53
C VAL A 63 -5.54 -11.55 2.06
N ALA A 64 -4.63 -11.54 3.02
CA ALA A 64 -4.05 -10.35 3.59
C ALA A 64 -2.52 -10.37 3.52
N TRP A 65 -1.93 -9.19 3.32
CA TRP A 65 -0.51 -8.93 3.46
C TRP A 65 -0.27 -8.08 4.69
N LEU A 66 0.73 -8.52 5.47
CA LEU A 66 1.11 -7.94 6.73
C LEU A 66 2.54 -7.39 6.64
N CYS A 67 2.69 -6.12 7.02
CA CYS A 67 3.98 -5.43 7.11
C CYS A 67 4.43 -5.37 8.58
N PRO A 68 5.70 -5.65 8.92
CA PRO A 68 6.20 -5.49 10.28
C PRO A 68 6.24 -4.01 10.69
N TRP A 69 5.76 -3.69 11.88
CA TRP A 69 5.77 -2.33 12.42
C TRP A 69 5.92 -2.30 13.96
N PRO A 70 6.98 -1.70 14.53
CA PRO A 70 8.13 -1.07 13.86
C PRO A 70 9.00 -2.06 13.05
N PRO A 71 9.86 -1.59 12.12
CA PRO A 71 10.83 -2.45 11.45
C PRO A 71 11.68 -3.25 12.45
N GLY A 72 11.87 -4.54 12.19
CA GLY A 72 12.63 -5.43 13.08
C GLY A 72 11.86 -5.95 14.31
N THR A 73 10.54 -5.80 14.34
CA THR A 73 9.69 -6.34 15.41
C THR A 73 8.79 -7.47 14.91
N ASP A 74 8.28 -8.28 15.85
CA ASP A 74 7.26 -9.32 15.58
C ASP A 74 5.83 -8.77 15.55
N ARG A 75 5.66 -7.43 15.59
CA ARG A 75 4.36 -6.79 15.46
C ARG A 75 4.07 -6.54 13.99
N TYR A 76 2.89 -6.94 13.55
CA TYR A 76 2.46 -6.86 12.17
C TYR A 76 1.22 -5.99 12.02
N VAL A 77 1.20 -5.16 10.98
CA VAL A 77 0.05 -4.36 10.58
C VAL A 77 -0.42 -4.81 9.20
N MET A 78 -1.73 -4.89 9.02
CA MET A 78 -2.31 -5.21 7.73
C MET A 78 -2.16 -4.02 6.79
N ILE A 79 -1.59 -4.26 5.60
CA ILE A 79 -1.33 -3.21 4.61
C ILE A 79 -2.14 -3.39 3.32
N GLY A 80 -2.64 -4.60 3.06
CA GLY A 80 -3.59 -4.85 1.99
C GLY A 80 -4.33 -6.16 2.20
N GLU A 81 -5.61 -6.17 1.87
CA GLU A 81 -6.45 -7.37 1.93
C GLU A 81 -7.42 -7.40 0.76
N TYR A 82 -7.86 -8.60 0.40
CA TYR A 82 -8.93 -8.79 -0.57
C TYR A 82 -9.65 -10.12 -0.35
N ARG A 83 -10.94 -10.14 -0.70
CA ARG A 83 -11.78 -11.34 -0.63
C ARG A 83 -12.32 -11.71 -2.00
N SER A 84 -12.25 -12.99 -2.36
CA SER A 84 -12.71 -13.49 -3.65
C SER A 84 -13.06 -14.98 -3.59
N PRO A 85 -14.05 -15.45 -4.37
CA PRO A 85 -14.27 -16.89 -4.55
C PRO A 85 -13.09 -17.62 -5.22
N MET A 86 -12.16 -16.89 -5.85
CA MET A 86 -10.96 -17.46 -6.49
C MET A 86 -9.70 -17.03 -5.75
N VAL A 87 -8.93 -18.00 -5.24
CA VAL A 87 -7.70 -17.75 -4.48
C VAL A 87 -6.68 -16.92 -5.29
N SER A 88 -6.53 -17.18 -6.59
CA SER A 88 -5.64 -16.44 -7.48
C SER A 88 -6.00 -14.96 -7.56
N VAL A 89 -7.29 -14.64 -7.65
CA VAL A 89 -7.79 -13.25 -7.66
C VAL A 89 -7.57 -12.58 -6.31
N ALA A 90 -7.85 -13.29 -5.21
CA ALA A 90 -7.61 -12.78 -3.85
C ALA A 90 -6.13 -12.44 -3.63
N ILE A 91 -5.22 -13.36 -3.99
CA ILE A 91 -3.77 -13.15 -3.96
C ILE A 91 -3.37 -11.91 -4.76
N CYS A 92 -3.76 -11.86 -6.03
CA CYS A 92 -3.38 -10.80 -6.96
C CYS A 92 -3.84 -9.42 -6.47
N ARG A 93 -5.10 -9.30 -6.04
CA ARG A 93 -5.65 -8.02 -5.58
C ARG A 93 -5.13 -7.59 -4.22
N ALA A 94 -4.94 -8.54 -3.29
CA ALA A 94 -4.36 -8.22 -1.99
C ALA A 94 -2.92 -7.71 -2.16
N ALA A 95 -2.11 -8.36 -3.02
CA ALA A 95 -0.75 -7.94 -3.33
C ALA A 95 -0.70 -6.54 -3.96
N LEU A 96 -1.51 -6.29 -5.00
CA LEU A 96 -1.57 -4.97 -5.65
C LEU A 96 -2.02 -3.87 -4.67
N THR A 97 -3.01 -4.16 -3.83
CA THR A 97 -3.47 -3.22 -2.79
C THR A 97 -2.37 -2.91 -1.79
N ALA A 98 -1.68 -3.94 -1.29
CA ALA A 98 -0.57 -3.81 -0.36
C ALA A 98 0.58 -2.99 -0.94
N HIS A 99 0.94 -3.24 -2.21
CA HIS A 99 1.99 -2.50 -2.92
C HIS A 99 1.66 -1.01 -3.01
N ARG A 100 0.47 -0.67 -3.54
CA ARG A 100 0.02 0.73 -3.68
C ARG A 100 -0.07 1.46 -2.34
N ASN A 101 -0.54 0.79 -1.30
CA ASN A 101 -0.64 1.38 0.03
C ASN A 101 0.75 1.69 0.61
N PHE A 102 1.73 0.82 0.36
CA PHE A 102 3.11 1.05 0.76
C PHE A 102 3.78 2.20 -0.01
N GLU A 103 3.62 2.26 -1.33
CA GLU A 103 4.14 3.37 -2.13
C GLU A 103 3.58 4.73 -1.65
N ARG A 104 2.27 4.80 -1.40
CA ARG A 104 1.62 6.00 -0.84
C ARG A 104 2.14 6.36 0.54
N TYR A 105 2.49 5.35 1.35
CA TYR A 105 3.08 5.58 2.66
C TYR A 105 4.49 6.18 2.52
N GLU A 106 5.36 5.57 1.70
CA GLU A 106 6.73 6.06 1.48
C GLU A 106 6.76 7.45 0.84
N GLN A 107 5.86 7.74 -0.10
CA GLN A 107 5.69 9.09 -0.66
C GLN A 107 5.36 10.13 0.43
N ARG A 108 4.42 9.82 1.34
CA ARG A 108 4.05 10.70 2.45
C ARG A 108 5.19 10.86 3.46
N ARG A 109 5.95 9.79 3.72
CA ARG A 109 7.13 9.84 4.59
C ARG A 109 8.22 10.73 4.02
N ALA A 110 8.54 10.58 2.73
CA ALA A 110 9.53 11.40 2.04
C ALA A 110 9.12 12.88 2.00
N ALA A 111 7.84 13.18 1.81
CA ALA A 111 7.33 14.55 1.85
C ALA A 111 7.54 15.21 3.22
N ARG A 112 7.24 14.50 4.32
CA ARG A 112 7.47 15.01 5.70
C ARG A 112 8.94 15.30 5.97
N GLN A 113 9.84 14.41 5.56
CA GLN A 113 11.28 14.61 5.74
C GLN A 113 11.82 15.84 5.01
N ARG A 114 11.25 16.20 3.85
CA ARG A 114 11.62 17.44 3.14
C ARG A 114 11.14 18.69 3.88
N THR A 115 9.94 18.64 4.46
CA THR A 115 9.39 19.74 5.25
C THR A 115 10.13 19.92 6.58
N ASP A 116 10.64 18.86 7.19
CA ASP A 116 11.45 18.95 8.42
C ASP A 116 12.89 19.44 8.14
N GLY A 117 13.39 19.28 6.91
CA GLY A 117 14.71 19.77 6.47
C GLY A 117 14.71 21.21 5.94
N GLN A 118 13.55 21.75 5.57
CA GLN A 118 13.35 23.18 5.35
C GLN A 118 12.78 23.74 6.66
N GLY A 119 13.67 24.21 7.55
CA GLY A 119 13.27 24.81 8.82
C GLY A 119 11.99 25.61 8.67
N ALA A 120 10.98 25.26 9.46
CA ALA A 120 9.72 25.98 9.49
C ALA A 120 10.03 27.48 9.49
N PRO A 121 9.36 28.31 8.66
CA PRO A 121 9.58 29.75 8.73
C PRO A 121 9.40 30.14 10.18
N GLU A 122 10.46 30.67 10.78
CA GLU A 122 10.44 31.27 12.10
C GLU A 122 9.35 32.34 12.03
N VAL A 123 8.18 32.01 12.57
CA VAL A 123 7.10 32.96 12.71
C VAL A 123 7.62 33.93 13.75
N ASP A 124 8.15 35.05 13.28
CA ASP A 124 8.60 36.18 14.07
C ASP A 124 7.40 36.66 14.91
N ARG A 125 7.31 36.16 16.15
CA ARG A 125 6.25 36.47 17.12
C ARG A 125 6.49 37.82 17.80
N THR A 126 6.84 38.84 17.03
CA THR A 126 7.19 40.16 17.59
C THR A 126 6.13 41.23 17.31
N GLU A 127 4.98 40.90 16.69
CA GLU A 127 3.91 41.87 16.41
C GLU A 127 2.59 41.70 17.19
N ASP A 128 2.56 40.97 18.31
CA ASP A 128 1.35 40.84 19.16
C ASP A 128 1.44 41.55 20.52
N LEU A 129 2.37 42.50 20.69
CA LEU A 129 2.53 43.28 21.94
C LEU A 129 2.22 44.78 21.82
N ARG A 130 1.57 45.23 20.74
CA ARG A 130 1.22 46.65 20.56
C ARG A 130 -0.19 46.88 20.02
N ALA A 131 -1.21 46.28 20.61
CA ALA A 131 -2.53 46.89 20.54
C ALA A 131 -3.37 46.50 21.76
N THR A 132 -4.05 47.51 22.30
CA THR A 132 -5.10 47.46 23.32
C THR A 132 -4.67 47.17 24.76
N GLY A 133 -3.90 48.10 25.32
CA GLY A 133 -4.27 48.63 26.62
C GLY A 133 -5.33 49.73 26.46
N THR A 134 -6.51 49.58 27.06
CA THR A 134 -7.17 50.66 27.82
C THR A 134 -8.30 50.09 28.70
N ALA A 135 -8.40 50.68 29.89
CA ALA A 135 -8.91 50.17 31.16
C ALA A 135 -10.45 50.02 31.30
N PRO A 136 -10.94 49.29 32.33
CA PRO A 136 -12.36 49.25 32.66
C PRO A 136 -12.76 50.49 33.47
N LYS A 137 -13.96 51.02 33.21
CA LYS A 137 -14.68 51.86 34.17
C LYS A 137 -16.15 51.44 34.26
N SER A 138 -16.48 51.03 35.49
CA SER A 138 -17.74 51.18 36.24
C SER A 138 -18.98 50.45 35.75
#